data_AF-A0A1D1VSX5-F1
#
_entry.id   AF-A0A1D1VSX5-F1
#
_cell.length_a   1.000
_cell.length_b   1.000
_cell.length_c   1.000
_cell.angle_alpha   90.00
_cell.angle_beta   90.00
_cell.angle_gamma   90.00
#
_symmetry.space_group_name_H-M   'P 1'
#
loop_
_entity.id
_entity.type
_entity.pdbx_description
1 polymer ?
#
loop_
_entity_poly.entity_id
_entity_poly.type
_entity_poly.pdbx_seq_one_letter_code
_entity_poly.pdbx_strand_id
1 'polypeptide(L)'
;MLEMIDEEVTSPSLVPETLGHPAVTFSSHTSPYARKDRLTVPPPINGLLQPDVLSTPAEPMENTIMLPVSPRNSVPHSAASSTNPLLPVRKASLQFLTRWSPRERHLCCVITFMLLMLVGLLIALILIVSLLYPHSSVSSVYNQDSAHDRNQWIGIARKGLQNGSEETLSVCLSESCVKAAHDFLEAMDQKADPCQDFYQYACGGWLRKNVVPDDKSRYSIFSKAKETLELVLKEVLEEDVNPLTDIPSSADAKRMYKACMNESLIEEKASQPAFDVLEQYVSWPVIQTADQSEAYLATFDWAERAAILRRDGGSYLISLGVWADSKDTAKQIIYIDQPGVGMPSAEYMMRGLNDKYVKAYYNFMMDTALLLGAQPHIAAKDLPDVLDFEIALAKVTH
;
A
#
# COMPACT_ATOMS: atom_id res chain seq x y z
N MET A 1 -10.89 22.08 -13.50
CA MET A 1 -11.70 23.04 -14.29
C MET A 1 -11.78 22.48 -15.70
N LEU A 2 -12.87 21.78 -16.01
CA LEU A 2 -13.33 21.40 -17.34
C LEU A 2 -14.74 20.86 -17.13
N GLU A 3 -15.70 21.39 -17.87
CA GLU A 3 -17.14 21.14 -17.67
C GLU A 3 -17.58 19.87 -18.38
N MET A 4 -18.64 19.24 -17.85
CA MET A 4 -19.31 18.12 -18.51
C MET A 4 -20.32 18.69 -19.51
N ILE A 5 -20.30 18.17 -20.74
CA ILE A 5 -21.38 18.35 -21.71
C ILE A 5 -22.08 17.01 -21.83
N ASP A 6 -23.31 16.94 -21.34
CA ASP A 6 -24.23 15.85 -21.65
C ASP A 6 -24.76 16.04 -23.07
N GLU A 7 -24.62 15.04 -23.94
CA GLU A 7 -25.46 14.92 -25.15
C GLU A 7 -26.11 13.54 -25.21
N GLU A 8 -27.44 13.58 -25.32
CA GLU A 8 -28.37 12.47 -25.32
C GLU A 8 -28.48 11.91 -26.75
N VAL A 9 -28.04 10.67 -26.99
CA VAL A 9 -28.09 10.06 -28.34
C VAL A 9 -29.11 8.92 -28.40
N THR A 10 -30.24 9.21 -29.03
CA THR A 10 -31.29 8.24 -29.40
C THR A 10 -30.81 7.27 -30.48
N SER A 11 -31.20 6.00 -30.35
CA SER A 11 -30.99 4.96 -31.36
C SER A 11 -31.90 5.08 -32.59
N PRO A 12 -31.48 4.50 -33.73
CA PRO A 12 -32.43 3.67 -34.47
C PRO A 12 -31.83 2.33 -34.96
N SER A 13 -32.71 1.34 -35.06
CA SER A 13 -32.45 -0.03 -35.52
C SER A 13 -32.27 -0.12 -37.04
N LEU A 14 -31.42 -1.03 -37.54
CA LEU A 14 -31.57 -1.69 -38.86
C LEU A 14 -30.61 -2.90 -39.03
N VAL A 15 -31.11 -3.95 -39.67
CA VAL A 15 -30.49 -5.25 -40.06
C VAL A 15 -31.09 -5.57 -41.45
N PRO A 16 -30.33 -5.99 -42.50
CA PRO A 16 -29.61 -7.28 -42.61
C PRO A 16 -28.20 -7.13 -43.26
N GLU A 17 -27.44 -8.14 -43.75
CA GLU A 17 -27.69 -9.58 -44.02
C GLU A 17 -26.41 -10.44 -43.85
N THR A 18 -26.32 -11.63 -44.48
CA THR A 18 -25.30 -12.68 -44.19
C THR A 18 -24.47 -13.15 -45.38
N LEU A 19 -23.18 -13.44 -45.14
CA LEU A 19 -22.26 -14.40 -45.83
C LEU A 19 -20.90 -14.44 -45.09
N GLY A 20 -20.13 -15.54 -44.95
CA GLY A 20 -20.43 -16.95 -45.25
C GLY A 20 -19.21 -17.92 -45.17
N HIS A 21 -18.93 -18.48 -43.97
CA HIS A 21 -18.03 -19.65 -43.70
C HIS A 21 -16.51 -19.49 -43.92
N PRO A 22 -15.63 -20.35 -43.33
CA PRO A 22 -15.86 -21.64 -42.63
C PRO A 22 -15.46 -21.69 -41.14
N ALA A 23 -15.59 -22.89 -40.54
CA ALA A 23 -15.64 -23.11 -39.10
C ALA A 23 -14.30 -23.43 -38.39
N VAL A 24 -14.22 -23.07 -37.12
CA VAL A 24 -13.47 -23.81 -36.08
C VAL A 24 -14.39 -23.97 -34.87
N THR A 25 -14.72 -25.21 -34.50
CA THR A 25 -15.56 -25.52 -33.34
C THR A 25 -14.73 -25.53 -32.06
N PHE A 26 -15.04 -24.67 -31.11
CA PHE A 26 -14.59 -24.79 -29.73
C PHE A 26 -15.76 -25.13 -28.80
N SER A 27 -15.57 -26.15 -27.96
CA SER A 27 -16.55 -26.62 -26.99
C SER A 27 -16.69 -25.62 -25.84
N SER A 28 -17.83 -24.95 -25.75
CA SER A 28 -18.16 -24.11 -24.60
C SER A 28 -18.67 -24.97 -23.43
N HIS A 29 -17.80 -25.29 -22.48
CA HIS A 29 -18.24 -25.74 -21.17
C HIS A 29 -18.85 -24.55 -20.40
N THR A 30 -20.18 -24.44 -20.48
CA THR A 30 -20.97 -23.52 -19.66
C THR A 30 -20.92 -23.93 -18.19
N SER A 31 -20.41 -23.07 -17.32
CA SER A 31 -20.47 -23.27 -15.86
C SER A 31 -21.93 -23.26 -15.37
N PRO A 32 -22.40 -24.30 -14.63
CA PRO A 32 -23.81 -24.45 -14.28
C PRO A 32 -24.16 -23.98 -12.86
N TYR A 33 -23.68 -22.79 -12.42
CA TYR A 33 -24.03 -22.22 -11.11
C TYR A 33 -24.53 -20.77 -11.18
N ALA A 34 -25.63 -20.58 -11.92
CA ALA A 34 -26.49 -19.40 -11.80
C ALA A 34 -27.81 -19.79 -11.12
N ARG A 35 -27.80 -20.00 -9.80
CA ARG A 35 -29.04 -20.19 -9.03
C ARG A 35 -29.52 -18.86 -8.44
N LYS A 36 -30.63 -18.34 -8.97
CA LYS A 36 -31.38 -17.23 -8.37
C LYS A 36 -32.14 -17.74 -7.14
N ASP A 37 -31.49 -17.76 -5.99
CA ASP A 37 -32.21 -17.81 -4.71
C ASP A 37 -32.29 -16.40 -4.11
N ARG A 38 -33.54 -16.01 -3.82
CA ARG A 38 -33.92 -14.62 -3.50
C ARG A 38 -33.76 -14.40 -2.00
N LEU A 39 -32.63 -13.83 -1.58
CA LEU A 39 -32.51 -13.22 -0.25
C LEU A 39 -33.60 -12.17 -0.09
N THR A 40 -34.60 -12.47 0.74
CA THR A 40 -35.71 -11.56 1.05
C THR A 40 -35.25 -10.51 2.05
N VAL A 41 -34.58 -9.48 1.54
CA VAL A 41 -34.37 -8.23 2.28
C VAL A 41 -35.76 -7.60 2.54
N PRO A 42 -36.11 -7.21 3.78
CA PRO A 42 -37.35 -6.50 4.04
C PRO A 42 -37.33 -5.12 3.35
N PRO A 43 -38.49 -4.62 2.88
CA PRO A 43 -38.54 -3.33 2.19
C PRO A 43 -38.14 -2.18 3.13
N PRO A 44 -37.52 -1.10 2.61
CA PRO A 44 -37.09 0.03 3.43
C PRO A 44 -38.27 0.70 4.14
N ILE A 45 -38.12 0.96 5.43
CA ILE A 45 -39.09 1.70 6.25
C ILE A 45 -38.99 3.18 5.89
N ASN A 46 -39.67 3.57 4.81
CA ASN A 46 -39.86 4.96 4.44
C ASN A 46 -41.02 5.56 5.25
N GLY A 47 -40.69 6.43 6.20
CA GLY A 47 -41.64 7.35 6.82
C GLY A 47 -41.63 7.33 8.34
N LEU A 48 -40.84 8.23 8.93
CA LEU A 48 -41.13 8.93 10.19
C LEU A 48 -40.11 10.08 10.35
N LEU A 49 -40.35 11.18 9.64
CA LEU A 49 -39.66 12.47 9.83
C LEU A 49 -40.58 13.58 9.30
N GLN A 50 -41.38 14.13 10.19
CA GLN A 50 -41.95 15.47 10.04
C GLN A 50 -41.26 16.40 11.06
N PRO A 51 -40.92 17.65 10.69
CA PRO A 51 -40.20 18.55 11.56
C PRO A 51 -41.16 19.39 12.41
N ASP A 52 -41.29 19.07 13.70
CA ASP A 52 -41.93 19.99 14.64
C ASP A 52 -40.93 21.00 15.19
N VAL A 53 -41.28 22.27 15.03
CA VAL A 53 -40.49 23.43 15.43
C VAL A 53 -40.81 23.80 16.86
N LEU A 54 -39.83 23.81 17.76
CA LEU A 54 -39.93 24.60 18.99
C LEU A 54 -38.60 25.25 19.38
N SER A 55 -38.56 26.57 19.27
CA SER A 55 -37.47 27.45 19.68
C SER A 55 -37.60 27.88 21.14
N THR A 56 -36.52 27.82 21.92
CA THR A 56 -36.15 28.88 22.90
C THR A 56 -34.68 28.74 23.32
N PRO A 57 -34.00 29.83 23.76
CA PRO A 57 -32.53 29.88 23.86
C PRO A 57 -31.97 29.68 25.28
N ALA A 58 -30.69 29.32 25.38
CA ALA A 58 -29.88 29.42 26.59
C ALA A 58 -28.43 29.83 26.25
N GLU A 59 -27.77 30.50 27.20
CA GLU A 59 -26.54 31.29 27.03
C GLU A 59 -25.23 30.47 26.98
N PRO A 60 -24.11 31.06 26.47
CA PRO A 60 -22.83 30.37 26.37
C PRO A 60 -22.04 30.37 27.69
N MET A 61 -21.33 29.27 27.98
CA MET A 61 -20.23 29.27 28.95
C MET A 61 -18.89 29.24 28.23
N GLU A 62 -18.16 30.35 28.31
CA GLU A 62 -16.72 30.40 28.04
C GLU A 62 -15.96 29.61 29.10
N ASN A 63 -14.91 28.89 28.70
CA ASN A 63 -13.79 28.53 29.59
C ASN A 63 -12.51 28.31 28.77
N THR A 64 -11.95 29.42 28.30
CA THR A 64 -10.64 29.44 27.61
C THR A 64 -9.51 29.41 28.63
N ILE A 65 -8.81 28.28 28.76
CA ILE A 65 -7.55 28.22 29.50
C ILE A 65 -6.40 28.61 28.56
N MET A 66 -5.94 29.86 28.67
CA MET A 66 -4.73 30.32 27.98
C MET A 66 -3.46 29.80 28.66
N LEU A 67 -2.52 29.30 27.87
CA LEU A 67 -1.11 29.17 28.27
C LEU A 67 -0.30 30.37 27.74
N PRO A 68 0.58 30.98 28.55
CA PRO A 68 1.16 32.28 28.21
C PRO A 68 2.32 32.19 27.21
N VAL A 69 2.34 33.12 26.24
CA VAL A 69 3.44 33.37 25.31
C VAL A 69 3.93 34.82 25.46
N SER A 70 5.21 35.01 25.81
CA SER A 70 5.90 36.30 25.67
C SER A 70 7.41 36.19 25.97
N PRO A 71 8.28 37.11 25.49
CA PRO A 71 8.50 37.37 24.07
C PRO A 71 10.01 37.40 23.72
N ARG A 72 10.35 37.48 22.42
CA ARG A 72 11.71 37.84 21.98
C ARG A 72 11.95 39.34 22.17
N ASN A 73 13.12 39.71 22.68
CA ASN A 73 13.75 41.03 22.50
C ASN A 73 15.27 40.84 22.34
N SER A 74 15.95 41.80 21.72
CA SER A 74 17.31 41.61 21.20
C SER A 74 18.18 42.86 21.26
N VAL A 75 19.51 42.67 21.42
CA VAL A 75 20.63 43.63 21.12
C VAL A 75 20.90 44.70 22.23
N PRO A 76 22.15 45.17 22.54
CA PRO A 76 23.53 44.65 22.30
C PRO A 76 24.56 44.71 23.49
N HIS A 77 25.81 44.26 23.21
CA HIS A 77 27.15 44.70 23.70
C HIS A 77 27.72 44.37 25.12
N SER A 78 28.73 43.47 25.12
CA SER A 78 30.05 43.50 25.84
C SER A 78 30.20 44.29 27.18
N ALA A 79 30.77 43.75 28.27
CA ALA A 79 32.12 43.13 28.35
C ALA A 79 32.46 42.48 29.73
N ALA A 80 33.51 41.65 29.75
CA ALA A 80 34.44 41.32 30.86
C ALA A 80 34.00 40.53 32.14
N SER A 81 34.42 39.26 32.17
CA SER A 81 35.24 38.61 33.23
C SER A 81 34.79 38.52 34.72
N SER A 82 34.45 37.29 35.16
CA SER A 82 34.94 36.72 36.45
C SER A 82 34.87 35.18 36.45
N THR A 83 35.77 34.51 37.18
CA THR A 83 36.06 33.05 37.16
C THR A 83 35.34 32.28 38.28
N ASN A 84 34.84 31.05 38.07
CA ASN A 84 35.46 29.74 38.41
C ASN A 84 34.34 28.65 38.49
N PRO A 85 34.61 27.34 38.62
CA PRO A 85 35.39 26.47 37.73
C PRO A 85 34.61 25.18 37.33
N LEU A 86 35.04 24.48 36.27
CA LEU A 86 34.45 23.19 35.85
C LEU A 86 35.21 21.97 36.41
N LEU A 87 34.48 20.94 36.82
CA LEU A 87 35.04 19.64 37.24
C LEU A 87 35.46 18.78 36.02
N PRO A 88 36.50 17.91 36.15
CA PRO A 88 37.21 17.37 35.00
C PRO A 88 36.61 16.08 34.41
N VAL A 89 36.66 15.98 33.08
CA VAL A 89 36.38 14.76 32.31
C VAL A 89 37.40 13.66 32.65
N ARG A 90 36.92 12.47 33.06
CA ARG A 90 37.79 11.33 33.40
C ARG A 90 38.45 10.72 32.15
N LYS A 91 39.79 10.62 32.18
CA LYS A 91 40.60 9.89 31.19
C LYS A 91 40.42 8.37 31.36
N ALA A 92 39.46 7.76 30.66
CA ALA A 92 39.16 6.33 30.74
C ALA A 92 39.90 5.45 29.71
N SER A 93 40.96 5.95 29.07
CA SER A 93 41.68 5.27 27.96
C SER A 93 43.04 4.66 28.32
N LEU A 94 43.56 4.90 29.54
CA LEU A 94 44.92 4.45 29.95
C LEU A 94 44.93 3.41 31.08
N GLN A 95 43.78 2.96 31.57
CA GLN A 95 43.68 1.98 32.67
C GLN A 95 43.68 0.50 32.23
N PHE A 96 43.67 0.21 30.93
CA PHE A 96 43.66 -1.17 30.43
C PHE A 96 45.00 -1.91 30.69
N LEU A 97 46.12 -1.19 30.58
CA LEU A 97 47.48 -1.76 30.61
C LEU A 97 48.00 -2.12 32.02
N THR A 98 47.34 -1.68 33.10
CA THR A 98 47.78 -1.93 34.48
C THR A 98 47.13 -3.16 35.12
N ARG A 99 46.18 -3.82 34.45
CA ARG A 99 45.41 -4.96 35.00
C ARG A 99 46.09 -6.34 34.83
N TRP A 100 47.13 -6.42 33.99
CA TRP A 100 47.71 -7.68 33.51
C TRP A 100 49.04 -7.97 34.22
N SER A 101 49.27 -9.23 34.62
CA SER A 101 50.53 -9.67 35.22
C SER A 101 51.70 -9.56 34.22
N PRO A 102 52.97 -9.58 34.67
CA PRO A 102 54.12 -9.52 33.77
C PRO A 102 54.15 -10.65 32.74
N ARG A 103 53.67 -11.85 33.11
CA ARG A 103 53.62 -13.03 32.23
C ARG A 103 52.59 -12.86 31.11
N GLU A 104 51.41 -12.35 31.42
CA GLU A 104 50.35 -12.14 30.43
C GLU A 104 50.71 -10.99 29.46
N ARG A 105 51.42 -9.96 29.92
CA ARG A 105 51.97 -8.91 29.05
C ARG A 105 53.01 -9.47 28.07
N HIS A 106 53.94 -10.30 28.53
CA HIS A 106 54.87 -11.00 27.62
C HIS A 106 54.14 -11.90 26.63
N LEU A 107 53.14 -12.66 27.08
CA LEU A 107 52.35 -13.53 26.20
C LEU A 107 51.60 -12.72 25.12
N CYS A 108 50.98 -11.60 25.50
CA CYS A 108 50.29 -10.73 24.56
C CYS A 108 51.26 -10.12 23.52
N CYS A 109 52.43 -9.63 23.96
CA CYS A 109 53.46 -9.13 23.04
C CYS A 109 53.94 -10.21 22.06
N VAL A 110 54.20 -11.43 22.54
CA VAL A 110 54.60 -12.57 21.70
C VAL A 110 53.51 -12.91 20.69
N ILE A 111 52.24 -12.98 21.11
CA ILE A 111 51.11 -13.23 20.20
C ILE A 111 51.01 -12.12 19.14
N THR A 112 51.10 -10.85 19.50
CA THR A 112 51.07 -9.75 18.53
C THR A 112 52.25 -9.80 17.55
N PHE A 113 53.44 -10.16 18.01
CA PHE A 113 54.61 -10.30 17.15
C PHE A 113 54.47 -11.49 16.18
N MET A 114 53.99 -12.64 16.66
CA MET A 114 53.72 -13.82 15.84
C MET A 114 52.66 -13.53 14.77
N LEU A 115 51.58 -12.81 15.12
CA LEU A 115 50.54 -12.39 14.16
C LEU A 115 51.11 -11.44 13.10
N LEU A 116 51.94 -10.45 13.48
CA LEU A 116 52.58 -9.54 12.52
C LEU A 116 53.53 -10.28 11.57
N MET A 117 54.30 -11.25 12.06
CA MET A 117 55.15 -12.10 11.23
C MET A 117 54.33 -12.97 10.26
N LEU A 118 53.18 -13.49 10.70
CA LEU A 118 52.29 -14.33 9.87
C LEU A 118 51.61 -13.49 8.77
N VAL A 119 51.19 -12.27 9.08
CA VAL A 119 50.70 -11.29 8.08
C VAL A 119 51.81 -10.91 7.09
N GLY A 120 53.04 -10.68 7.56
CA GLY A 120 54.19 -10.41 6.70
C GLY A 120 54.49 -11.56 5.73
N LEU A 121 54.43 -12.81 6.20
CA LEU A 121 54.58 -14.01 5.37
C LEU A 121 53.45 -14.15 4.35
N LEU A 122 52.20 -13.87 4.73
CA LEU A 122 51.06 -13.88 3.79
C LEU A 122 51.23 -12.83 2.69
N ILE A 123 51.63 -11.60 3.03
CA ILE A 123 51.90 -10.54 2.04
C ILE A 123 53.04 -10.94 1.11
N ALA A 124 54.14 -11.47 1.65
CA ALA A 124 55.26 -11.96 0.84
C ALA A 124 54.83 -13.09 -0.12
N LEU A 125 54.00 -14.01 0.35
CA LEU A 125 53.50 -15.13 -0.47
C LEU A 125 52.54 -14.65 -1.57
N ILE A 126 51.66 -13.68 -1.28
CA ILE A 126 50.82 -13.01 -2.28
C ILE A 126 51.69 -12.31 -3.35
N LEU A 127 52.73 -11.58 -2.94
CA LEU A 127 53.65 -10.91 -3.89
C LEU A 127 54.42 -11.93 -4.75
N ILE A 128 54.88 -13.04 -4.17
CA ILE A 128 55.54 -14.13 -4.91
C ILE A 128 54.57 -14.77 -5.91
N VAL A 129 53.33 -15.06 -5.52
CA VAL A 129 52.31 -15.60 -6.43
C VAL A 129 52.00 -14.61 -7.56
N SER A 130 51.86 -13.32 -7.27
CA SER A 130 51.64 -12.27 -8.29
C SER A 130 52.80 -12.10 -9.27
N LEU A 131 54.04 -12.43 -8.87
CA LEU A 131 55.23 -12.41 -9.73
C LEU A 131 55.40 -13.71 -10.54
N LEU A 132 55.00 -14.86 -9.99
CA LEU A 132 55.04 -16.16 -10.68
C LEU A 132 53.85 -16.37 -11.64
N TYR A 133 52.73 -15.70 -11.38
CA TYR A 133 51.52 -15.71 -12.18
C TYR A 133 51.09 -14.28 -12.52
N PRO A 134 51.79 -13.57 -13.43
CA PRO A 134 51.29 -12.31 -13.95
C PRO A 134 49.94 -12.55 -14.62
N HIS A 135 48.88 -11.94 -14.06
CA HIS A 135 47.50 -12.17 -14.46
C HIS A 135 47.32 -12.02 -15.99
N SER A 136 47.04 -13.14 -16.66
CA SER A 136 46.37 -13.11 -17.96
C SER A 136 45.00 -12.47 -17.77
N SER A 137 44.61 -11.63 -18.73
CA SER A 137 43.48 -10.71 -18.61
C SER A 137 42.14 -11.43 -18.46
N VAL A 138 41.65 -11.53 -17.22
CA VAL A 138 40.26 -11.88 -16.91
C VAL A 138 39.44 -10.60 -16.85
N SER A 139 38.91 -10.18 -17.99
CA SER A 139 37.89 -9.13 -18.06
C SER A 139 36.51 -9.77 -17.92
N SER A 140 35.97 -9.84 -16.70
CA SER A 140 34.57 -10.19 -16.49
C SER A 140 33.98 -9.62 -15.20
N VAL A 141 32.93 -8.82 -15.36
CA VAL A 141 31.82 -8.61 -14.42
C VAL A 141 32.19 -8.09 -13.01
N TYR A 142 32.19 -6.76 -12.89
CA TYR A 142 31.52 -6.09 -11.77
C TYR A 142 30.86 -4.82 -12.31
N ASN A 143 29.52 -4.73 -12.18
CA ASN A 143 28.78 -3.56 -12.67
C ASN A 143 29.12 -2.32 -11.85
N GLN A 144 29.35 -1.21 -12.55
CA GLN A 144 29.38 0.13 -11.96
C GLN A 144 28.22 0.95 -12.54
N ASP A 145 27.01 0.51 -12.20
CA ASP A 145 25.76 1.16 -12.59
C ASP A 145 25.62 2.55 -11.94
N SER A 146 25.01 3.48 -12.69
CA SER A 146 24.42 4.80 -12.28
C SER A 146 24.87 6.04 -13.07
N ALA A 147 25.83 5.94 -14.03
CA ALA A 147 26.31 7.13 -14.76
C ALA A 147 26.43 7.03 -16.29
N HIS A 148 26.43 5.82 -16.88
CA HIS A 148 26.77 5.66 -18.31
C HIS A 148 25.57 5.83 -19.27
N ASP A 149 24.35 5.53 -18.82
CA ASP A 149 23.21 5.25 -19.71
C ASP A 149 22.60 6.48 -20.42
N ARG A 150 22.69 7.68 -19.81
CA ARG A 150 22.17 8.92 -20.45
C ARG A 150 22.91 9.30 -21.74
N ASN A 151 24.16 8.88 -21.90
CA ASN A 151 24.96 9.24 -23.08
C ASN A 151 24.74 8.26 -24.25
N GLN A 152 24.22 7.05 -23.98
CA GLN A 152 23.96 6.04 -25.01
C GLN A 152 22.76 6.43 -25.88
N TRP A 153 21.66 6.89 -25.28
CA TRP A 153 20.47 7.37 -26.00
C TRP A 153 20.73 8.62 -26.85
N ILE A 154 21.48 9.60 -26.32
CA ILE A 154 21.87 10.80 -27.09
C ILE A 154 22.83 10.45 -28.23
N GLY A 155 23.70 9.45 -28.03
CA GLY A 155 24.63 8.96 -29.05
C GLY A 155 23.92 8.31 -30.25
N ILE A 156 22.87 7.52 -30.01
CA ILE A 156 22.05 6.89 -31.05
C ILE A 156 21.30 7.95 -31.85
N ALA A 157 20.61 8.88 -31.18
CA ALA A 157 19.87 9.97 -31.83
C ALA A 157 20.77 10.91 -32.66
N ARG A 158 21.99 11.21 -32.19
CA ARG A 158 22.91 12.12 -32.89
C ARG A 158 23.63 11.46 -34.07
N LYS A 159 23.94 10.15 -34.01
CA LYS A 159 24.54 9.43 -35.15
C LYS A 159 23.60 9.32 -36.35
N GLY A 160 22.29 9.16 -36.12
CA GLY A 160 21.29 9.08 -37.18
C GLY A 160 21.08 10.37 -38.01
N LEU A 161 21.59 11.52 -37.55
CA LEU A 161 21.38 12.82 -38.22
C LEU A 161 22.62 13.40 -38.92
N GLN A 162 23.79 12.76 -38.84
CA GLN A 162 25.04 13.35 -39.35
C GLN A 162 25.73 12.56 -40.47
N ASN A 163 25.39 11.28 -40.68
CA ASN A 163 25.88 10.52 -41.82
C ASN A 163 24.83 10.49 -42.93
N GLY A 164 24.97 11.40 -43.91
CA GLY A 164 24.26 11.36 -45.19
C GLY A 164 24.76 10.26 -46.13
N SER A 165 25.00 9.06 -45.59
CA SER A 165 25.19 7.83 -46.35
C SER A 165 23.89 7.04 -46.29
N GLU A 166 23.45 6.51 -47.43
CA GLU A 166 22.21 5.77 -47.61
C GLU A 166 22.30 4.35 -46.99
N GLU A 167 22.58 4.27 -45.69
CA GLU A 167 22.39 3.04 -44.91
C GLU A 167 20.89 2.78 -44.83
N THR A 168 20.44 1.80 -45.62
CA THR A 168 19.07 1.29 -45.57
C THR A 168 18.74 0.90 -44.12
N LEU A 169 17.84 1.65 -43.49
CA LEU A 169 17.43 1.43 -42.10
C LEU A 169 16.96 -0.02 -41.94
N SER A 170 17.77 -0.86 -41.29
CA SER A 170 17.52 -2.30 -41.26
C SER A 170 16.36 -2.61 -40.32
N VAL A 171 15.21 -2.96 -40.91
CA VAL A 171 14.00 -3.30 -40.17
C VAL A 171 14.25 -4.55 -39.33
N CYS A 172 13.98 -4.48 -38.03
CA CYS A 172 14.08 -5.63 -37.14
C CYS A 172 12.94 -6.63 -37.44
N LEU A 173 13.29 -7.82 -37.91
CA LEU A 173 12.35 -8.91 -38.23
C LEU A 173 12.43 -10.09 -37.25
N SER A 174 12.98 -9.89 -36.05
CA SER A 174 12.87 -10.91 -34.99
C SER A 174 11.42 -11.05 -34.54
N GLU A 175 11.05 -12.23 -34.06
CA GLU A 175 9.72 -12.51 -33.52
C GLU A 175 9.30 -11.49 -32.43
N SER A 176 10.25 -11.11 -31.57
CA SER A 176 10.05 -10.09 -30.52
C SER A 176 9.76 -8.70 -31.09
N CYS A 177 10.48 -8.27 -32.13
CA CYS A 177 10.25 -6.98 -32.80
C CYS A 177 8.89 -6.97 -33.51
N VAL A 178 8.52 -8.06 -34.20
CA VAL A 178 7.24 -8.18 -34.89
C VAL A 178 6.06 -8.16 -33.91
N LYS A 179 6.15 -8.88 -32.79
CA LYS A 179 5.13 -8.85 -31.72
C LYS A 179 4.99 -7.46 -31.11
N ALA A 180 6.09 -6.83 -30.69
CA ALA A 180 6.04 -5.49 -30.10
C ALA A 180 5.49 -4.45 -31.09
N ALA A 181 5.90 -4.50 -32.36
CA ALA A 181 5.37 -3.61 -33.40
C ALA A 181 3.86 -3.83 -33.63
N HIS A 182 3.39 -5.08 -33.60
CA HIS A 182 1.96 -5.39 -33.66
C HIS A 182 1.21 -4.80 -32.46
N ASP A 183 1.67 -5.03 -31.23
CA ASP A 183 1.04 -4.51 -30.01
C ASP A 183 0.97 -2.97 -29.99
N PHE A 184 2.01 -2.27 -30.49
CA PHE A 184 1.96 -0.82 -30.67
C PHE A 184 0.93 -0.40 -31.72
N LEU A 185 0.92 -1.03 -32.90
CA LEU A 185 -0.02 -0.72 -33.99
C LEU A 185 -1.48 -1.02 -33.59
N GLU A 186 -1.70 -2.04 -32.77
CA GLU A 186 -2.99 -2.40 -32.17
C GLU A 186 -3.53 -1.33 -31.21
N ALA A 187 -2.64 -0.68 -30.45
CA ALA A 187 -2.97 0.29 -29.42
C ALA A 187 -3.11 1.73 -29.95
N MET A 188 -2.37 2.09 -31.00
CA MET A 188 -2.35 3.43 -31.57
C MET A 188 -3.64 3.79 -32.35
N ASP A 189 -3.92 5.09 -32.44
CA ASP A 189 -4.86 5.69 -33.38
C ASP A 189 -4.14 6.58 -34.39
N GLN A 190 -3.69 5.98 -35.49
CA GLN A 190 -2.92 6.67 -36.54
C GLN A 190 -3.67 7.83 -37.24
N LYS A 191 -4.97 8.02 -36.95
CA LYS A 191 -5.77 9.13 -37.46
C LYS A 191 -5.71 10.39 -36.59
N ALA A 192 -5.26 10.28 -35.34
CA ALA A 192 -5.10 11.42 -34.45
C ALA A 192 -3.76 12.12 -34.73
N ASP A 193 -3.70 13.45 -34.53
CA ASP A 193 -2.44 14.19 -34.63
C ASP A 193 -1.66 14.04 -33.30
N PRO A 194 -0.47 13.37 -33.32
CA PRO A 194 0.35 13.20 -32.12
C PRO A 194 0.85 14.53 -31.52
N CYS A 195 0.84 15.62 -32.29
CA CYS A 195 1.21 16.95 -31.82
C CYS A 195 0.05 17.69 -31.11
N GLN A 196 -1.20 17.23 -31.25
CA GLN A 196 -2.37 17.79 -30.56
C GLN A 196 -2.77 16.92 -29.36
N ASP A 197 -2.90 15.61 -29.58
CA ASP A 197 -3.23 14.65 -28.53
C ASP A 197 -2.42 13.36 -28.72
N PHE A 198 -1.25 13.34 -28.07
CA PHE A 198 -0.39 12.16 -28.06
C PHE A 198 -1.01 10.97 -27.33
N TYR A 199 -1.95 11.19 -26.40
CA TYR A 199 -2.62 10.09 -25.69
C TYR A 199 -3.62 9.39 -26.60
N GLN A 200 -4.46 10.14 -27.32
CA GLN A 200 -5.34 9.57 -28.33
C GLN A 200 -4.53 8.91 -29.45
N TYR A 201 -3.45 9.51 -29.94
CA TYR A 201 -2.58 8.87 -30.94
C TYR A 201 -1.93 7.57 -30.42
N ALA A 202 -1.42 7.54 -29.19
CA ALA A 202 -0.72 6.37 -28.65
C ALA A 202 -1.66 5.26 -28.15
N CYS A 203 -2.87 5.60 -27.68
CA CYS A 203 -3.76 4.69 -26.95
C CYS A 203 -5.19 4.59 -27.51
N GLY A 204 -5.58 5.41 -28.48
CA GLY A 204 -6.96 5.47 -29.00
C GLY A 204 -7.44 4.18 -29.69
N GLY A 205 -6.52 3.37 -30.24
CA GLY A 205 -6.81 2.02 -30.71
C GLY A 205 -7.14 1.07 -29.56
N TRP A 206 -6.39 1.15 -28.46
CA TRP A 206 -6.64 0.37 -27.25
C TRP A 206 -7.97 0.75 -26.59
N LEU A 207 -8.25 2.06 -26.45
CA LEU A 207 -9.49 2.58 -25.85
C LEU A 207 -10.75 2.12 -26.59
N ARG A 208 -10.70 2.02 -27.93
CA ARG A 208 -11.84 1.50 -28.73
C ARG A 208 -12.06 0.00 -28.60
N LYS A 209 -11.02 -0.77 -28.27
CA LYS A 209 -11.06 -2.24 -28.18
C LYS A 209 -11.36 -2.76 -26.78
N ASN A 210 -11.08 -1.97 -25.74
CA ASN A 210 -11.12 -2.43 -24.35
C ASN A 210 -12.12 -1.60 -23.55
N VAL A 211 -13.21 -2.23 -23.14
CA VAL A 211 -14.15 -1.69 -22.15
C VAL A 211 -13.64 -2.07 -20.76
N VAL A 212 -13.93 -1.27 -19.72
CA VAL A 212 -13.64 -1.63 -18.33
C VAL A 212 -14.54 -2.80 -17.92
N PRO A 213 -14.00 -3.96 -17.52
CA PRO A 213 -14.80 -5.10 -17.06
C PRO A 213 -15.61 -4.79 -15.79
N ASP A 214 -16.76 -5.45 -15.63
CA ASP A 214 -17.71 -5.21 -14.54
C ASP A 214 -17.12 -5.41 -13.12
N ASP A 215 -16.07 -6.24 -12.98
CA ASP A 215 -15.35 -6.49 -11.72
C ASP A 215 -14.30 -5.41 -11.39
N LYS A 216 -14.10 -4.40 -12.25
CA LYS A 216 -12.99 -3.44 -12.16
C LYS A 216 -13.49 -2.00 -12.22
N SER A 217 -12.90 -1.15 -11.38
CA SER A 217 -13.14 0.30 -11.44
C SER A 217 -12.30 1.02 -12.50
N ARG A 218 -11.22 0.39 -12.99
CA ARG A 218 -10.30 0.90 -14.01
C ARG A 218 -9.67 -0.27 -14.79
N TYR A 219 -9.48 -0.09 -16.09
CA TYR A 219 -8.77 -1.05 -16.94
C TYR A 219 -7.61 -0.38 -17.69
N SER A 220 -6.51 -1.10 -17.87
CA SER A 220 -5.27 -0.61 -18.46
C SER A 220 -4.35 -1.76 -18.86
N ILE A 221 -3.23 -1.47 -19.52
CA ILE A 221 -2.18 -2.46 -19.78
C ILE A 221 -1.61 -3.08 -18.49
N PHE A 222 -1.56 -2.33 -17.39
CA PHE A 222 -1.16 -2.86 -16.08
C PHE A 222 -2.19 -3.82 -15.50
N SER A 223 -3.48 -3.60 -15.76
CA SER A 223 -4.55 -4.54 -15.38
C SER A 223 -4.40 -5.86 -16.11
N LYS A 224 -4.17 -5.82 -17.44
CA LYS A 224 -3.92 -7.02 -18.26
C LYS A 224 -2.64 -7.77 -17.86
N ALA A 225 -1.57 -7.04 -17.52
CA ALA A 225 -0.33 -7.64 -17.01
C ALA A 225 -0.54 -8.30 -15.64
N LYS A 226 -1.30 -7.65 -14.74
CA LYS A 226 -1.70 -8.20 -13.44
C LYS A 226 -2.55 -9.47 -13.60
N GLU A 227 -3.55 -9.48 -14.46
CA GLU A 227 -4.37 -10.66 -14.77
C GLU A 227 -3.52 -11.83 -15.27
N THR A 228 -2.56 -11.56 -16.15
CA THR A 228 -1.62 -12.58 -16.65
C THR A 228 -0.76 -13.15 -15.53
N LEU A 229 -0.30 -12.31 -14.59
CA LEU A 229 0.44 -12.75 -13.40
C LEU A 229 -0.45 -13.54 -12.44
N GLU A 230 -1.70 -13.12 -12.22
CA GLU A 230 -2.66 -13.79 -11.34
C GLU A 230 -2.99 -15.21 -11.83
N LEU A 231 -3.05 -15.44 -13.15
CA LEU A 231 -3.19 -16.78 -13.72
C LEU A 231 -2.00 -17.70 -13.40
N VAL A 232 -0.77 -17.19 -13.51
CA VAL A 232 0.46 -17.96 -13.16
C VAL A 232 0.55 -18.21 -11.65
N LEU A 233 0.18 -17.22 -10.82
CA LEU A 233 0.12 -17.40 -9.37
C LEU A 233 -0.94 -18.43 -8.97
N LYS A 234 -2.12 -18.41 -9.62
CA LYS A 234 -3.17 -19.41 -9.43
C LYS A 234 -2.67 -20.82 -9.74
N GLU A 235 -2.03 -21.02 -10.88
CA GLU A 235 -1.47 -22.32 -11.28
C GLU A 235 -0.52 -22.89 -10.21
N VAL A 236 0.42 -22.09 -9.73
CA VAL A 236 1.41 -22.50 -8.72
C VAL A 236 0.79 -22.71 -7.31
N LEU A 237 -0.25 -21.94 -6.95
CA LEU A 237 -0.89 -22.03 -5.64
C LEU A 237 -1.96 -23.14 -5.55
N GLU A 238 -2.51 -23.59 -6.68
CA GLU A 238 -3.45 -24.71 -6.75
C GLU A 238 -2.79 -26.08 -6.60
N GLU A 239 -1.49 -26.19 -6.91
CA GLU A 239 -0.71 -27.41 -6.68
C GLU A 239 -0.85 -27.94 -5.25
N ASP A 240 -0.80 -29.26 -5.08
CA ASP A 240 -0.66 -29.84 -3.75
C ASP A 240 0.69 -29.47 -3.11
N VAL A 241 0.66 -29.36 -1.79
CA VAL A 241 1.86 -29.15 -0.99
C VAL A 241 2.70 -30.41 -1.09
N ASN A 242 3.91 -30.30 -1.63
CA ASN A 242 4.84 -31.40 -1.75
C ASN A 242 5.90 -31.33 -0.64
N PRO A 243 5.86 -32.18 0.40
CA PRO A 243 6.80 -32.13 1.53
C PRO A 243 8.27 -32.37 1.16
N LEU A 244 8.56 -32.81 -0.07
CA LEU A 244 9.92 -33.06 -0.56
C LEU A 244 10.53 -31.87 -1.31
N THR A 245 9.70 -30.92 -1.80
CA THR A 245 10.15 -29.80 -2.65
C THR A 245 9.68 -28.43 -2.17
N ASP A 246 8.53 -28.34 -1.50
CA ASP A 246 8.05 -27.08 -0.93
C ASP A 246 8.80 -26.73 0.36
N ILE A 247 9.30 -25.50 0.42
CA ILE A 247 9.78 -24.90 1.66
C ILE A 247 8.58 -24.47 2.53
N PRO A 248 8.73 -24.27 3.85
CA PRO A 248 7.60 -23.96 4.72
C PRO A 248 6.74 -22.78 4.23
N SER A 249 7.34 -21.71 3.71
CA SER A 249 6.63 -20.54 3.21
C SER A 249 5.85 -20.78 1.91
N SER A 250 6.33 -21.61 0.97
CA SER A 250 5.54 -21.97 -0.23
C SER A 250 4.40 -22.91 0.13
N ALA A 251 4.66 -23.85 1.05
CA ALA A 251 3.65 -24.73 1.60
C ALA A 251 2.54 -23.97 2.35
N ASP A 252 2.88 -22.93 3.12
CA ASP A 252 1.92 -22.06 3.80
C ASP A 252 1.13 -21.18 2.82
N ALA A 253 1.77 -20.65 1.77
CA ALA A 253 1.07 -19.91 0.72
C ALA A 253 0.03 -20.79 0.00
N LYS A 254 0.40 -22.02 -0.40
CA LYS A 254 -0.52 -23.01 -0.98
C LYS A 254 -1.67 -23.36 -0.03
N ARG A 255 -1.39 -23.57 1.27
CA ARG A 255 -2.42 -23.81 2.31
C ARG A 255 -3.38 -22.62 2.46
N MET A 256 -2.86 -21.41 2.54
CA MET A 256 -3.64 -20.19 2.69
C MET A 256 -4.54 -19.95 1.48
N TYR A 257 -4.02 -20.18 0.27
CA TYR A 257 -4.81 -20.13 -0.97
C TYR A 257 -5.95 -21.16 -0.93
N LYS A 258 -5.66 -22.42 -0.59
CA LYS A 258 -6.68 -23.49 -0.49
C LYS A 258 -7.72 -23.25 0.60
N ALA A 259 -7.36 -22.58 1.69
CA ALA A 259 -8.30 -22.14 2.71
C ALA A 259 -9.22 -21.01 2.21
N CYS A 260 -8.66 -20.05 1.46
CA CYS A 260 -9.41 -18.95 0.85
C CYS A 260 -10.38 -19.42 -0.24
N MET A 261 -9.98 -20.37 -1.09
CA MET A 261 -10.80 -20.89 -2.18
C MET A 261 -11.86 -21.92 -1.75
N ASN A 262 -11.91 -22.32 -0.48
CA ASN A 262 -12.91 -23.27 0.02
C ASN A 262 -14.22 -22.57 0.40
N GLU A 263 -14.89 -22.02 -0.62
CA GLU A 263 -16.17 -21.31 -0.48
C GLU A 263 -17.21 -22.14 0.29
N SER A 264 -17.27 -23.46 0.08
CA SER A 264 -18.21 -24.34 0.79
C SER A 264 -18.02 -24.34 2.31
N LEU A 265 -16.77 -24.32 2.79
CA LEU A 265 -16.48 -24.23 4.23
C LEU A 265 -16.69 -22.81 4.78
N ILE A 266 -16.50 -21.79 3.94
CA ILE A 266 -16.78 -20.38 4.30
C ILE A 266 -18.28 -20.18 4.50
N GLU A 267 -19.11 -20.64 3.55
CA GLU A 267 -20.57 -20.60 3.64
C GLU A 267 -21.11 -21.49 4.80
N GLU A 268 -20.52 -22.66 5.07
CA GLU A 268 -20.86 -23.49 6.23
C GLU A 268 -20.63 -22.76 7.57
N LYS A 269 -19.52 -22.01 7.66
CA LYS A 269 -19.17 -21.24 8.86
C LYS A 269 -19.94 -19.93 8.99
N ALA A 270 -20.39 -19.36 7.87
CA ALA A 270 -21.06 -18.07 7.78
C ALA A 270 -20.36 -16.99 8.64
N SER A 271 -21.12 -16.19 9.39
CA SER A 271 -20.60 -15.10 10.23
C SER A 271 -19.94 -15.55 11.54
N GLN A 272 -19.94 -16.84 11.91
CA GLN A 272 -19.43 -17.27 13.21
C GLN A 272 -17.97 -16.85 13.49
N PRO A 273 -17.01 -16.98 12.55
CA PRO A 273 -15.64 -16.53 12.78
C PRO A 273 -15.51 -15.02 13.03
N ALA A 274 -16.45 -14.21 12.52
CA ALA A 274 -16.49 -12.78 12.81
C ALA A 274 -17.01 -12.52 14.23
N PHE A 275 -18.00 -13.28 14.70
CA PHE A 275 -18.47 -13.21 16.09
C PHE A 275 -17.38 -13.63 17.08
N ASP A 276 -16.66 -14.73 16.80
CA ASP A 276 -15.56 -15.20 17.65
C ASP A 276 -14.49 -14.10 17.84
N VAL A 277 -14.17 -13.35 16.77
CA VAL A 277 -13.26 -12.20 16.81
C VAL A 277 -13.87 -11.01 17.55
N LEU A 278 -15.14 -10.68 17.34
CA LEU A 278 -15.79 -9.57 18.04
C LEU A 278 -15.85 -9.83 19.56
N GLU A 279 -16.20 -11.04 20.00
CA GLU A 279 -16.15 -11.43 21.42
C GLU A 279 -14.74 -11.31 22.01
N GLN A 280 -13.72 -11.77 21.30
CA GLN A 280 -12.33 -11.75 21.77
C GLN A 280 -11.71 -10.34 21.80
N TYR A 281 -12.00 -9.49 20.82
CA TYR A 281 -11.24 -8.26 20.56
C TYR A 281 -12.02 -6.97 20.74
N VAL A 282 -13.27 -6.91 20.27
CA VAL A 282 -14.11 -5.71 20.30
C VAL A 282 -15.58 -6.06 20.46
N SER A 283 -16.00 -6.22 21.72
CA SER A 283 -17.36 -5.94 22.15
C SER A 283 -17.81 -4.61 21.53
N TRP A 284 -18.70 -4.68 20.55
CA TRP A 284 -19.20 -3.53 19.78
C TRP A 284 -20.60 -3.19 20.31
N PRO A 285 -20.79 -2.05 21.01
CA PRO A 285 -22.03 -1.77 21.75
C PRO A 285 -23.34 -1.94 20.96
N VAL A 286 -23.33 -1.64 19.66
CA VAL A 286 -24.52 -1.69 18.80
C VAL A 286 -25.10 -3.09 18.59
N ILE A 287 -24.29 -4.15 18.74
CA ILE A 287 -24.74 -5.56 18.62
C ILE A 287 -25.09 -6.19 19.98
N GLN A 288 -25.08 -5.42 21.07
CA GLN A 288 -25.29 -5.91 22.43
C GLN A 288 -26.66 -5.54 23.00
N THR A 289 -27.04 -6.14 24.13
CA THR A 289 -28.13 -5.60 24.96
C THR A 289 -27.69 -4.33 25.70
N ALA A 290 -28.64 -3.51 26.14
CA ALA A 290 -28.35 -2.32 26.93
C ALA A 290 -27.49 -2.64 28.16
N ASP A 291 -27.89 -3.63 28.96
CA ASP A 291 -27.15 -4.06 30.16
C ASP A 291 -25.71 -4.51 29.85
N GLN A 292 -25.50 -5.23 28.74
CA GLN A 292 -24.17 -5.67 28.29
C GLN A 292 -23.31 -4.47 27.87
N SER A 293 -23.89 -3.54 27.10
CA SER A 293 -23.24 -2.32 26.65
C SER A 293 -22.86 -1.43 27.85
N GLU A 294 -23.76 -1.21 28.80
CA GLU A 294 -23.48 -0.44 30.02
C GLU A 294 -22.37 -1.08 30.87
N ALA A 295 -22.43 -2.40 31.08
CA ALA A 295 -21.39 -3.14 31.81
C ALA A 295 -20.03 -3.06 31.10
N TYR A 296 -20.02 -3.18 29.77
CA TYR A 296 -18.81 -3.04 28.96
C TYR A 296 -18.23 -1.62 29.07
N LEU A 297 -19.06 -0.59 28.82
CA LEU A 297 -18.66 0.83 28.87
C LEU A 297 -18.15 1.25 30.26
N ALA A 298 -18.71 0.71 31.34
CA ALA A 298 -18.25 0.95 32.71
C ALA A 298 -16.81 0.45 32.97
N THR A 299 -16.27 -0.42 32.12
CA THR A 299 -14.91 -0.97 32.19
C THR A 299 -14.02 -0.54 31.01
N PHE A 300 -14.50 0.37 30.15
CA PHE A 300 -13.82 0.72 28.91
C PHE A 300 -12.54 1.55 29.13
N ASP A 301 -11.39 0.98 28.78
CA ASP A 301 -10.12 1.69 28.64
C ASP A 301 -9.79 1.84 27.14
N TRP A 302 -9.71 3.08 26.67
CA TRP A 302 -9.42 3.40 25.26
C TRP A 302 -7.99 3.02 24.86
N ALA A 303 -7.03 3.12 25.77
CA ALA A 303 -5.62 2.84 25.52
C ALA A 303 -5.38 1.33 25.48
N GLU A 304 -6.01 0.57 26.38
CA GLU A 304 -6.03 -0.89 26.29
C GLU A 304 -6.72 -1.35 25.00
N ARG A 305 -7.91 -0.81 24.67
CA ARG A 305 -8.65 -1.22 23.47
C ARG A 305 -7.90 -0.88 22.18
N ALA A 306 -7.27 0.29 22.10
CA ALA A 306 -6.38 0.65 21.00
C ALA A 306 -5.16 -0.28 20.90
N ALA A 307 -4.55 -0.65 22.03
CA ALA A 307 -3.41 -1.59 22.05
C ALA A 307 -3.80 -3.02 21.66
N ILE A 308 -5.01 -3.49 22.01
CA ILE A 308 -5.57 -4.77 21.55
C ILE A 308 -5.78 -4.73 20.04
N LEU A 309 -6.51 -3.73 19.55
CA LEU A 309 -6.79 -3.51 18.12
C LEU A 309 -5.54 -3.34 17.25
N ARG A 310 -4.43 -2.85 17.83
CA ARG A 310 -3.13 -2.73 17.15
C ARG A 310 -2.49 -4.09 16.86
N ARG A 311 -2.77 -5.14 17.63
CA ARG A 311 -2.11 -6.46 17.50
C ARG A 311 -2.35 -7.10 16.15
N ASP A 312 -3.55 -6.94 15.61
CA ASP A 312 -3.95 -7.49 14.30
C ASP A 312 -3.74 -6.48 13.15
N GLY A 313 -2.87 -5.48 13.37
CA GLY A 313 -2.44 -4.52 12.35
C GLY A 313 -3.30 -3.26 12.20
N GLY A 314 -4.49 -3.22 12.79
CA GLY A 314 -5.39 -2.06 12.75
C GLY A 314 -4.83 -0.82 13.46
N SER A 315 -5.23 0.37 13.01
CA SER A 315 -4.97 1.64 13.69
C SER A 315 -6.23 2.49 13.63
N TYR A 316 -6.74 2.84 14.82
CA TYR A 316 -8.02 3.51 15.00
C TYR A 316 -7.76 4.76 15.85
N LEU A 317 -8.36 5.90 15.48
CA LEU A 317 -8.16 7.23 16.07
C LEU A 317 -6.74 7.83 15.93
N ILE A 318 -5.70 7.00 15.97
CA ILE A 318 -4.29 7.39 15.83
C ILE A 318 -3.58 6.33 14.99
N SER A 319 -2.88 6.75 13.94
CA SER A 319 -1.96 5.88 13.21
C SER A 319 -0.64 5.79 13.97
N LEU A 320 -0.20 4.58 14.30
CA LEU A 320 1.04 4.36 15.05
C LEU A 320 1.88 3.28 14.39
N GLY A 321 3.07 3.62 13.90
CA GLY A 321 3.95 2.70 13.16
C GLY A 321 5.39 2.74 13.64
N VAL A 322 6.17 1.71 13.32
CA VAL A 322 7.63 1.72 13.47
C VAL A 322 8.24 1.82 12.09
N TRP A 323 8.95 2.91 11.82
CA TRP A 323 9.60 3.18 10.54
C TRP A 323 11.03 3.67 10.75
N ALA A 324 11.82 3.73 9.67
CA ALA A 324 13.15 4.33 9.71
C ALA A 324 13.08 5.83 10.06
N ASP A 325 14.01 6.33 10.87
CA ASP A 325 14.11 7.76 11.15
C ASP A 325 14.56 8.50 9.88
N SER A 326 13.75 9.47 9.44
CA SER A 326 14.07 10.35 8.31
C SER A 326 15.38 11.14 8.47
N LYS A 327 15.88 11.28 9.70
CA LYS A 327 17.16 11.94 10.03
C LYS A 327 18.33 10.97 10.17
N ASP A 328 18.06 9.68 10.40
CA ASP A 328 19.07 8.63 10.55
C ASP A 328 18.46 7.27 10.19
N THR A 329 18.56 6.90 8.92
CA THR A 329 17.92 5.69 8.38
C THR A 329 18.50 4.38 8.93
N ALA A 330 19.57 4.42 9.73
CA ALA A 330 20.06 3.27 10.49
C ALA A 330 19.29 3.02 11.80
N LYS A 331 18.38 3.94 12.19
CA LYS A 331 17.51 3.82 13.37
C LYS A 331 16.06 3.62 12.98
N GLN A 332 15.31 2.97 13.87
CA GLN A 332 13.86 2.93 13.86
C GLN A 332 13.30 3.85 14.94
N ILE A 333 12.18 4.52 14.65
CA ILE A 333 11.42 5.34 15.59
C ILE A 333 9.93 5.02 15.49
N ILE A 334 9.19 5.36 16.55
CA ILE A 334 7.73 5.34 16.54
C ILE A 334 7.27 6.59 15.79
N TYR A 335 6.53 6.40 14.70
CA TYR A 335 5.75 7.45 14.05
C TYR A 335 4.34 7.43 14.61
N ILE A 336 3.82 8.63 14.87
CA ILE A 336 2.44 8.89 15.24
C ILE A 336 1.90 9.85 14.19
N ASP A 337 0.77 9.49 13.57
CA ASP A 337 0.18 10.24 12.46
C ASP A 337 -1.35 10.18 12.54
N GLN A 338 -2.01 10.95 11.68
CA GLN A 338 -3.46 10.93 11.52
C GLN A 338 -3.98 9.52 11.15
N PRO A 339 -5.13 9.11 11.67
CA PRO A 339 -5.76 7.85 11.28
C PRO A 339 -6.32 7.92 9.86
N GLY A 340 -6.63 6.76 9.29
CA GLY A 340 -7.60 6.68 8.19
C GLY A 340 -9.01 6.95 8.70
N VAL A 341 -9.92 7.26 7.76
CA VAL A 341 -11.38 7.27 7.98
C VAL A 341 -12.00 6.16 7.12
N GLY A 342 -13.26 5.76 7.36
CA GLY A 342 -13.91 4.68 6.62
C GLY A 342 -14.10 4.92 5.11
N MET A 343 -13.88 6.15 4.65
CA MET A 343 -13.98 6.58 3.25
C MET A 343 -12.58 6.75 2.61
N PRO A 344 -12.45 6.66 1.27
CA PRO A 344 -11.14 6.74 0.58
C PRO A 344 -10.32 8.01 0.84
N SER A 345 -10.93 9.10 1.31
CA SER A 345 -10.24 10.25 1.88
C SER A 345 -11.15 11.02 2.84
N ALA A 346 -10.54 11.84 3.71
CA ALA A 346 -11.25 12.81 4.53
C ALA A 346 -12.15 13.74 3.70
N GLU A 347 -11.71 14.15 2.50
CA GLU A 347 -12.49 15.01 1.60
C GLU A 347 -13.84 14.40 1.19
N TYR A 348 -13.90 13.08 0.96
CA TYR A 348 -15.17 12.39 0.71
C TYR A 348 -16.05 12.35 1.96
N MET A 349 -15.48 12.01 3.11
CA MET A 349 -16.22 11.94 4.37
C MET A 349 -16.86 13.29 4.76
N MET A 350 -16.11 14.39 4.60
CA MET A 350 -16.56 15.74 4.97
C MET A 350 -17.79 16.25 4.20
N ARG A 351 -18.20 15.60 3.09
CA ARG A 351 -19.40 15.95 2.33
C ARG A 351 -20.70 15.61 3.07
N GLY A 352 -20.64 14.73 4.08
CA GLY A 352 -21.74 14.39 4.97
C GLY A 352 -22.86 13.55 4.31
N LEU A 353 -23.85 13.15 5.12
CA LEU A 353 -24.86 12.15 4.77
C LEU A 353 -25.75 12.48 3.54
N ASN A 354 -25.75 13.73 3.08
CA ASN A 354 -26.43 14.13 1.84
C ASN A 354 -25.67 13.71 0.56
N ASP A 355 -24.36 13.45 0.64
CA ASP A 355 -23.58 12.89 -0.46
C ASP A 355 -23.89 11.40 -0.64
N LYS A 356 -24.09 10.97 -1.90
CA LYS A 356 -24.49 9.60 -2.25
C LYS A 356 -23.49 8.53 -1.79
N TYR A 357 -22.20 8.85 -1.72
CA TYR A 357 -21.15 7.92 -1.30
C TYR A 357 -21.09 7.81 0.22
N VAL A 358 -21.20 8.93 0.96
CA VAL A 358 -21.28 8.92 2.43
C VAL A 358 -22.57 8.20 2.89
N LYS A 359 -23.68 8.40 2.18
CA LYS A 359 -24.92 7.64 2.41
C LYS A 359 -24.78 6.14 2.14
N ALA A 360 -24.04 5.75 1.10
CA ALA A 360 -23.74 4.34 0.84
C ALA A 360 -22.87 3.73 1.95
N TYR A 361 -21.89 4.47 2.46
CA TYR A 361 -21.07 4.06 3.61
C TYR A 361 -21.91 3.90 4.89
N TYR A 362 -22.77 4.86 5.21
CA TYR A 362 -23.70 4.76 6.34
C TYR A 362 -24.64 3.54 6.22
N ASN A 363 -25.21 3.30 5.03
CA ASN A 363 -26.02 2.11 4.79
C ASN A 363 -25.21 0.82 4.99
N PHE A 364 -23.96 0.78 4.52
CA PHE A 364 -23.06 -0.37 4.75
C PHE A 364 -22.77 -0.59 6.24
N MET A 365 -22.59 0.47 7.05
CA MET A 365 -22.46 0.35 8.51
C MET A 365 -23.72 -0.27 9.13
N MET A 366 -24.90 0.20 8.70
CA MET A 366 -26.21 -0.29 9.16
C MET A 366 -26.43 -1.76 8.82
N ASP A 367 -26.29 -2.12 7.55
CA ASP A 367 -26.47 -3.49 7.05
C ASP A 367 -25.48 -4.45 7.72
N THR A 368 -24.22 -4.02 7.94
CA THR A 368 -23.21 -4.79 8.68
C THR A 368 -23.62 -5.02 10.14
N ALA A 369 -24.08 -3.98 10.84
CA ALA A 369 -24.54 -4.12 12.23
C ALA A 369 -25.74 -5.07 12.35
N LEU A 370 -26.72 -4.95 11.44
CA LEU A 370 -27.91 -5.81 11.40
C LEU A 370 -27.55 -7.28 11.08
N LEU A 371 -26.63 -7.51 10.14
CA LEU A 371 -26.12 -8.85 9.82
C LEU A 371 -25.40 -9.48 11.03
N LEU A 372 -24.73 -8.66 11.84
CA LEU A 372 -24.09 -9.03 13.10
C LEU A 372 -25.04 -8.98 14.32
N GLY A 373 -26.36 -8.97 14.09
CA GLY A 373 -27.36 -9.16 15.16
C GLY A 373 -27.77 -7.90 15.94
N ALA A 374 -27.37 -6.70 15.50
CA ALA A 374 -27.83 -5.45 16.10
C ALA A 374 -29.36 -5.33 16.06
N GLN A 375 -29.95 -4.81 17.14
CA GLN A 375 -31.36 -4.48 17.15
C GLN A 375 -31.59 -3.21 16.30
N PRO A 376 -32.54 -3.20 15.34
CA PRO A 376 -32.67 -2.09 14.38
C PRO A 376 -32.82 -0.70 15.01
N HIS A 377 -33.50 -0.60 16.17
CA HIS A 377 -33.68 0.67 16.88
C HIS A 377 -32.43 1.14 17.64
N ILE A 378 -31.53 0.22 18.03
CA ILE A 378 -30.23 0.55 18.62
C ILE A 378 -29.28 1.02 17.51
N ALA A 379 -29.20 0.27 16.40
CA ALA A 379 -28.39 0.66 15.26
C ALA A 379 -28.81 2.02 14.65
N ALA A 380 -30.12 2.27 14.51
CA ALA A 380 -30.65 3.55 14.05
C ALA A 380 -30.40 4.74 15.00
N LYS A 381 -30.09 4.46 16.27
CA LYS A 381 -29.75 5.48 17.28
C LYS A 381 -28.25 5.73 17.33
N ASP A 382 -27.44 4.68 17.39
CA ASP A 382 -26.02 4.78 17.73
C ASP A 382 -25.10 4.95 16.51
N LEU A 383 -25.46 4.43 15.32
CA LEU A 383 -24.61 4.56 14.13
C LEU A 383 -24.55 5.98 13.52
N PRO A 384 -25.58 6.84 13.62
CA PRO A 384 -25.45 8.27 13.30
C PRO A 384 -24.32 8.95 14.07
N ASP A 385 -24.20 8.69 15.38
CA ASP A 385 -23.15 9.27 16.22
C ASP A 385 -21.74 8.80 15.78
N VAL A 386 -21.61 7.53 15.35
CA VAL A 386 -20.36 7.01 14.78
C VAL A 386 -19.99 7.71 13.47
N LEU A 387 -20.96 7.94 12.59
CA LEU A 387 -20.73 8.67 11.33
C LEU A 387 -20.34 10.13 11.59
N ASP A 388 -21.06 10.83 12.46
CA ASP A 388 -20.77 12.22 12.81
C ASP A 388 -19.40 12.35 13.49
N PHE A 389 -19.00 11.36 14.29
CA PHE A 389 -17.64 11.27 14.83
C PHE A 389 -16.58 11.09 13.73
N GLU A 390 -16.77 10.19 12.76
CA GLU A 390 -15.84 10.05 11.63
C GLU A 390 -15.78 11.31 10.75
N ILE A 391 -16.90 12.01 10.57
CA ILE A 391 -16.95 13.31 9.88
C ILE A 391 -16.17 14.38 10.67
N ALA A 392 -16.30 14.41 12.00
CA ALA A 392 -15.52 15.32 12.85
C ALA A 392 -14.02 15.00 12.78
N LEU A 393 -13.64 13.71 12.81
CA LEU A 393 -12.26 13.25 12.67
C LEU A 393 -11.68 13.61 11.29
N ALA A 394 -12.46 13.47 10.22
CA ALA A 394 -12.08 13.89 8.87
C ALA A 394 -11.76 15.40 8.79
N LYS A 395 -12.52 16.24 9.50
CA LYS A 395 -12.31 17.71 9.56
C LYS A 395 -11.08 18.16 10.36
N VAL A 396 -10.47 17.26 11.15
CA VAL A 396 -9.25 17.55 11.93
C VAL A 396 -8.00 17.03 11.22
N THR A 397 -8.16 16.10 10.28
CA THR A 397 -7.08 15.43 9.54
C THR A 397 -6.85 16.01 8.13
N HIS A 398 -7.52 17.11 7.80
CA HIS A 398 -7.44 17.85 6.54
C HIS A 398 -7.47 19.36 6.83
#